data_AF-R9M9P9-F1
#
_entry.id   AF-R9M9P9-F1
#
_cell.length_a   1.000
_cell.length_b   1.000
_cell.length_c   1.000
_cell.angle_alpha   90.00
_cell.angle_beta   90.00
_cell.angle_gamma   90.00
#
_symmetry.space_group_name_H-M   'P 1'
#
loop_
_entity.id
_entity.type
_entity.pdbx_description
1 polymer ?
#
loop_
_entity_poly.entity_id
_entity_poly.type
_entity_poly.pdbx_seq_one_letter_code
_entity_poly.pdbx_strand_id
1 'polypeptide(L)' 'MPGKYETPRGKAATDAKRRYYEKSYDRIYPAVKKGKKELYIAAATAAGMSLNEWVEKTLDAAAGIGENWGEQA' A
#
# COMPACT_ATOMS: atom_id res chain seq x y z
N MET A 1 23.04 11.27 -25.42
CA MET A 1 22.55 12.15 -24.34
C MET A 1 22.14 11.25 -23.17
N PRO A 2 22.84 11.26 -22.03
CA PRO A 2 22.36 10.58 -20.83
C PRO A 2 21.05 11.25 -20.37
N GLY A 3 20.05 10.43 -20.01
CA GLY A 3 18.69 10.86 -19.71
C GLY A 3 18.62 11.95 -18.63
N LYS A 4 17.78 12.95 -18.86
CA LYS A 4 17.69 14.27 -18.22
C LYS A 4 17.40 14.31 -16.70
N TYR A 5 17.44 13.20 -15.97
CA TYR A 5 17.10 13.14 -14.54
C TYR A 5 17.91 12.08 -13.77
N GLU A 6 19.24 12.24 -13.70
CA GLU A 6 19.97 11.81 -12.50
C GLU A 6 19.81 12.89 -11.43
N THR A 7 18.57 13.14 -10.99
CA THR A 7 18.38 13.95 -9.80
C THR A 7 18.70 13.02 -8.63
N PRO A 8 19.76 13.24 -7.83
CA PRO A 8 19.86 12.56 -6.55
C PRO A 8 18.58 12.99 -5.82
N ARG A 9 17.64 12.07 -5.60
CA ARG A 9 16.42 12.36 -4.83
C ARG A 9 16.89 12.75 -3.44
N GLY A 10 17.10 14.06 -3.24
CA GLY A 10 17.72 14.60 -2.06
C GLY A 10 16.91 14.20 -0.84
N LYS A 11 17.59 14.14 0.32
CA LYS A 11 16.99 13.81 1.62
C LYS A 11 15.66 14.55 1.85
N ALA A 12 15.54 15.79 1.38
CA ALA A 12 14.32 16.60 1.43
C ALA A 12 13.12 16.03 0.66
N ALA A 13 13.32 15.44 -0.53
CA ALA A 13 12.24 14.84 -1.31
C ALA A 13 11.74 13.53 -0.69
N THR A 14 12.66 12.75 -0.11
CA THR A 14 12.32 11.54 0.66
C THR A 14 11.57 11.91 1.95
N ASP A 15 12.01 12.95 2.64
CA ASP A 15 11.38 13.45 3.86
C ASP A 15 9.97 14.02 3.61
N ALA A 16 9.79 14.77 2.52
CA ALA A 16 8.47 15.26 2.12
C ALA A 16 7.49 14.11 1.81
N LYS A 17 7.94 13.08 1.09
CA LYS A 17 7.13 11.88 0.85
C LYS A 17 6.79 11.16 2.15
N ARG A 18 7.77 11.01 3.05
CA ARG A 18 7.55 10.38 4.35
C ARG A 18 6.49 11.12 5.16
N ARG A 19 6.59 12.45 5.25
CA ARG A 19 5.62 13.31 5.96
C ARG A 19 4.21 13.22 5.37
N TYR A 20 4.07 13.12 4.05
CA TYR A 20 2.77 12.89 3.43
C TYR A 20 2.20 11.52 3.82
N TYR A 21 3.02 10.47 3.72
CA TYR A 21 2.60 9.12 4.09
C TYR A 21 2.18 9.01 5.57
N GLU A 22 2.95 9.60 6.49
CA GLU A 22 2.65 9.58 7.94
C GLU A 22 1.38 10.36 8.30
N LYS A 23 0.96 11.34 7.49
CA LYS A 23 -0.25 12.13 7.74
C LYS A 23 -1.52 11.49 7.17
N SER A 24 -1.38 10.80 6.05
CA SER A 24 -2.52 10.32 5.26
C SER A 24 -2.77 8.83 5.38
N TYR A 25 -1.79 8.04 5.81
CA TYR A 25 -1.90 6.58 5.82
C TYR A 25 -1.31 5.97 7.08
N ASP A 26 -2.06 5.06 7.70
CA ASP A 26 -1.51 4.13 8.68
C ASP A 26 -0.76 3.01 7.98
N ARG A 27 0.51 2.81 8.33
CA ARG A 27 1.36 1.79 7.69
C ARG A 27 1.26 0.45 8.40
N ILE A 28 0.73 -0.55 7.71
CA ILE A 28 0.75 -1.94 8.16
C ILE A 28 2.09 -2.57 7.72
N TYR A 29 2.79 -3.26 8.63
CA TYR A 29 4.02 -4.01 8.35
C TYR A 29 3.78 -5.53 8.43
N PRO A 30 3.13 -6.15 7.43
CA PRO A 30 2.84 -7.57 7.47
C PRO A 30 4.09 -8.39 7.17
N ALA A 31 4.54 -9.18 8.14
CA ALA A 31 5.53 -10.23 7.94
C ALA A 31 4.81 -11.56 7.65
N VAL A 32 4.90 -12.03 6.41
CA VAL A 32 4.26 -13.30 5.99
C VAL A 32 5.33 -14.35 5.73
N LYS A 33 5.03 -15.62 6.05
CA LYS A 33 5.95 -16.73 5.78
C LYS A 33 6.28 -16.78 4.27
N LYS A 34 7.52 -17.17 3.96
CA LYS A 34 7.99 -17.35 2.57
C LYS A 34 7.00 -18.24 1.80
N GLY A 35 6.67 -17.85 0.57
CA GLY A 35 5.66 -18.51 -0.28
C GLY A 35 4.24 -17.95 -0.15
N LYS A 36 3.83 -17.46 1.04
CA LYS A 36 2.48 -16.87 1.19
C LYS A 36 2.28 -15.59 0.37
N LYS A 37 3.34 -14.80 0.21
CA LYS A 37 3.30 -13.58 -0.61
C LYS A 37 2.88 -13.86 -2.06
N GLU A 38 3.40 -14.93 -2.66
CA GLU A 38 3.06 -15.30 -4.04
C GLU A 38 1.60 -15.73 -4.16
N LEU A 39 1.09 -16.46 -3.16
CA LEU A 39 -0.33 -16.81 -3.08
C LEU A 39 -1.23 -15.56 -3.01
N TYR A 40 -0.85 -14.56 -2.22
CA TYR A 40 -1.58 -13.29 -2.16
C TYR A 40 -1.52 -12.52 -3.48
N ILE A 41 -0.37 -12.52 -4.17
CA ILE A 41 -0.25 -11.88 -5.48
C ILE A 41 -1.15 -12.59 -6.50
N ALA A 42 -1.17 -13.92 -6.50
CA ALA A 42 -2.04 -14.71 -7.38
C ALA A 42 -3.53 -14.44 -7.10
N ALA A 43 -3.92 -14.39 -5.82
CA ALA A 43 -5.29 -14.08 -5.41
C ALA A 43 -5.71 -12.64 -5.79
N ALA A 44 -4.81 -11.66 -5.59
CA ALA A 44 -5.03 -10.28 -6.00
C ALA A 44 -5.17 -10.16 -7.53
N THR A 45 -4.31 -10.85 -8.28
CA THR A 45 -4.36 -10.88 -9.75
C THR A 45 -5.65 -11.52 -10.25
N ALA A 46 -6.08 -12.62 -9.63
CA ALA A 46 -7.35 -13.27 -9.96
C ALA A 46 -8.57 -12.37 -9.66
N ALA A 47 -8.47 -11.52 -8.63
CA ALA A 47 -9.48 -10.50 -8.32
C ALA A 47 -9.37 -9.24 -9.19
N GLY A 48 -8.37 -9.14 -10.07
CA GLY A 48 -8.12 -7.95 -10.90
C GLY A 48 -7.65 -6.72 -10.11
N MET A 49 -7.17 -6.91 -8.88
CA MET A 49 -6.80 -5.84 -7.95
C MET A 49 -5.30 -5.80 -7.70
N SER A 50 -4.80 -4.65 -7.24
CA SER A 50 -3.43 -4.61 -6.72
C SER A 50 -3.34 -5.41 -5.42
N LEU A 51 -2.14 -5.91 -5.07
CA LEU A 51 -1.94 -6.64 -3.81
C LEU A 51 -2.35 -5.81 -2.59
N ASN A 52 -2.09 -4.50 -2.61
CA ASN A 52 -2.43 -3.62 -1.49
C ASN A 52 -3.94 -3.47 -1.35
N GLU A 53 -4.64 -3.20 -2.45
CA GLU A 53 -6.09 -3.07 -2.51
C GLU A 53 -6.79 -4.38 -2.13
N TRP A 54 -6.25 -5.52 -2.57
CA TRP A 54 -6.76 -6.83 -2.18
C TRP A 54 -6.59 -7.08 -0.67
N VAL A 55 -5.43 -6.74 -0.10
CA VAL A 55 -5.19 -6.86 1.35
C VAL A 55 -6.11 -5.93 2.15
N GLU A 56 -6.28 -4.68 1.73
CA GLU A 56 -7.17 -3.70 2.36
C GLU A 56 -8.62 -4.21 2.35
N LYS A 57 -9.15 -4.56 1.18
CA LYS A 57 -10.52 -5.07 1.03
C LYS A 57 -10.78 -6.36 1.81
N THR A 58 -9.80 -7.26 1.86
CA THR A 58 -9.93 -8.50 2.63
C THR A 58 -9.87 -8.27 4.14
N LEU A 59 -9.02 -7.34 4.60
CA LEU A 59 -8.95 -6.94 6.00
C LEU A 59 -10.20 -6.18 6.43
N ASP A 60 -10.73 -5.28 5.60
CA ASP A 60 -11.95 -4.53 5.86
C ASP A 60 -13.15 -5.47 6.02
N ALA A 61 -13.30 -6.41 5.08
CA ALA A 61 -14.34 -7.44 5.18
C ALA A 61 -14.20 -8.30 6.43
N ALA A 62 -12.97 -8.68 6.82
CA ALA A 62 -12.71 -9.48 8.02
C ALA A 62 -12.93 -8.69 9.32
N ALA A 63 -12.64 -7.40 9.33
CA ALA A 63 -12.85 -6.50 10.45
C ALA A 63 -14.31 -6.01 10.56
N GLY A 64 -15.18 -6.35 9.60
CA GLY A 64 -16.54 -5.85 9.54
C GLY A 64 -16.62 -4.35 9.20
N ILE A 65 -15.55 -3.81 8.63
CA ILE A 65 -15.46 -2.45 8.13
C ILE A 65 -16.21 -2.43 6.79
N GLY A 66 -17.46 -1.98 6.81
CA GLY A 66 -18.23 -1.77 5.59
C GLY A 66 -17.72 -0.58 4.78
N GLU A 67 -18.21 -0.42 3.55
CA GLU A 67 -17.87 0.69 2.62
C GLU A 67 -18.15 2.11 3.18
N ASN A 68 -18.72 2.23 4.39
CA ASN A 68 -19.04 3.48 5.08
C ASN A 68 -17.90 3.99 6.00
N TRP A 69 -16.73 3.35 6.02
CA TRP A 69 -15.61 3.76 6.89
C TRP A 69 -14.96 5.04 6.36
N GLY A 70 -15.59 6.17 6.68
CA GLY A 70 -15.22 7.51 6.21
C GLY A 70 -16.39 8.50 6.18
N GLU A 71 -17.64 8.03 6.23
CA GLU A 71 -18.83 8.90 6.30
C GLU A 71 -19.17 9.35 7.73
N GLN A 72 -18.46 8.84 8.74
CA GLN A 72 -18.64 9.18 10.16
C GLN A 72 -17.49 10.02 10.76
N ALA A 73 -16.55 10.52 9.95
CA ALA A 73 -15.42 11.34 10.40
C ALA A 73 -15.64 12.83 10.12
#